data_AF-A0A961C9P8-F1
#
_entry.id   AF-A0A961C9P8-F1
#
_cell.length_a   1.000
_cell.length_b   1.000
_cell.length_c   1.000
_cell.angle_alpha   90.00
_cell.angle_beta   90.00
_cell.angle_gamma   90.00
#
_symmetry.space_group_name_H-M   'P 1'
#
loop_
_entity.id
_entity.type
_entity.pdbx_description
1 polymer ?
#
loop_
_entity_poly.entity_id
_entity_poly.type
_entity_poly.pdbx_seq_one_letter_code
_entity_poly.pdbx_strand_id
1 'polypeptide(L)'
;EGHSDAEADRAVALVMLFPSAFVLVFAYAEAIMLCGVAGALLAARRRQWWWAALGGLVAAAARPLGVALAPALAVEALLVWRAGRLGRPWGPLAAIVAPVAGVGAYLAWATRFDAGPLAPFTVQGDLRGDAVDPLSRLVRGVGDLVGPERFGDGLHLPFAAAFVVLAVLTFRRWPVSFGVYAVIVLVASLSAQNLNSLERYGLNALPIVLTLALLARTERVERVVLAISACGFVSLCALAWLGVYVP
;
A
#
# COMPACT_ATOMS: atom_id res chain seq x y z
N GLU A 1 12.07 -19.88 3.50
CA GLU A 1 11.65 -18.98 4.60
C GLU A 1 10.38 -19.59 5.15
N GLY A 2 10.47 -20.29 6.29
CA GLY A 2 9.36 -21.05 6.87
C GLY A 2 8.61 -20.17 7.85
N HIS A 3 7.58 -19.47 7.37
CA HIS A 3 6.56 -18.90 8.25
C HIS A 3 5.62 -20.01 8.70
N SER A 4 5.18 -20.01 9.95
CA SER A 4 4.22 -21.00 10.42
C SER A 4 2.82 -20.71 9.87
N ASP A 5 1.96 -21.72 9.80
CA ASP A 5 0.56 -21.54 9.38
C ASP A 5 -0.16 -20.49 10.23
N ALA A 6 0.14 -20.45 11.54
CA ALA A 6 -0.37 -19.42 12.45
C ALA A 6 0.07 -17.99 12.08
N GLU A 7 1.28 -17.79 11.55
CA GLU A 7 1.70 -16.46 11.07
C GLU A 7 0.95 -16.06 9.80
N ALA A 8 0.65 -17.03 8.92
CA ALA A 8 -0.12 -16.80 7.70
C ALA A 8 -1.59 -16.47 8.04
N ASP A 9 -2.23 -17.24 8.91
CA ASP A 9 -3.60 -17.00 9.38
C ASP A 9 -3.73 -15.61 10.01
N ARG A 10 -2.76 -15.22 10.85
CA ARG A 10 -2.72 -13.88 11.45
C ARG A 10 -2.55 -12.77 10.42
N ALA A 11 -1.71 -12.96 9.40
CA ALA A 11 -1.56 -11.98 8.33
C ALA A 11 -2.85 -11.81 7.54
N VAL A 12 -3.54 -12.90 7.22
CA VAL A 12 -4.85 -12.87 6.55
C VAL A 12 -5.88 -12.16 7.43
N ALA A 13 -5.99 -12.54 8.71
CA ALA A 13 -6.90 -11.92 9.65
C ALA A 13 -6.65 -10.41 9.77
N LEU A 14 -5.39 -9.97 9.84
CA LEU A 14 -5.05 -8.55 9.91
C LEU A 14 -5.34 -7.79 8.62
N VAL A 15 -5.18 -8.40 7.44
CA VAL A 15 -5.61 -7.76 6.18
C VAL A 15 -7.12 -7.60 6.14
N MET A 16 -7.87 -8.60 6.60
CA MET A 16 -9.34 -8.59 6.61
C MET A 16 -9.94 -7.69 7.69
N LEU A 17 -9.26 -7.53 8.83
CA LEU A 17 -9.70 -6.73 9.97
C LEU A 17 -8.96 -5.40 10.08
N PHE A 18 -8.12 -5.05 9.11
CA PHE A 18 -7.42 -3.77 9.11
C PHE A 18 -8.45 -2.63 9.21
N PRO A 19 -8.16 -1.51 9.90
CA PRO A 19 -9.17 -0.46 10.11
C PRO A 19 -9.86 0.04 8.83
N SER A 20 -9.16 0.09 7.71
CA SER A 20 -9.72 0.49 6.41
C SER A 20 -10.17 -0.69 5.53
N ALA A 21 -10.20 -1.94 6.02
CA ALA A 21 -10.45 -3.13 5.20
C ALA A 21 -11.86 -3.17 4.56
N PHE A 22 -12.81 -2.35 5.01
CA PHE A 22 -14.13 -2.26 4.39
C PHE A 22 -14.06 -1.77 2.94
N VAL A 23 -12.99 -1.05 2.57
CA VAL A 23 -12.74 -0.63 1.18
C VAL A 23 -12.49 -1.81 0.24
N LEU A 24 -12.16 -3.00 0.77
CA LEU A 24 -11.95 -4.21 -0.02
C LEU A 24 -13.24 -4.81 -0.57
N VAL A 25 -14.38 -4.50 0.06
CA VAL A 25 -15.71 -4.98 -0.35
C VAL A 25 -16.59 -3.90 -0.97
N PHE A 26 -16.15 -2.63 -0.91
CA PHE A 26 -16.79 -1.54 -1.62
C PHE A 26 -16.45 -1.59 -3.11
N ALA A 27 -17.12 -0.78 -3.93
CA ALA A 27 -16.85 -0.65 -5.37
C ALA A 27 -15.54 0.12 -5.66
N TYR A 28 -14.45 -0.32 -5.01
CA TYR A 28 -13.10 0.20 -5.10
C TYR A 28 -12.15 -0.86 -5.68
N ALA A 29 -11.01 -0.42 -6.20
CA ALA A 29 -10.05 -1.27 -6.91
C ALA A 29 -9.00 -1.92 -5.97
N GLU A 30 -9.13 -1.72 -4.66
CA GLU A 30 -8.11 -2.02 -3.65
C GLU A 30 -7.89 -3.52 -3.52
N ALA A 31 -8.95 -4.32 -3.52
CA ALA A 31 -8.83 -5.77 -3.47
C ALA A 31 -8.05 -6.31 -4.67
N ILE A 32 -8.36 -5.85 -5.88
CA ILE A 32 -7.67 -6.24 -7.12
C ILE A 32 -6.20 -5.81 -7.07
N MET A 33 -5.94 -4.57 -6.64
CA MET A 33 -4.59 -4.06 -6.47
C MET A 33 -3.79 -4.90 -5.47
N LEU A 34 -4.34 -5.17 -4.28
CA LEU A 34 -3.66 -5.93 -3.23
C LEU A 34 -3.38 -7.37 -3.64
N CYS A 35 -4.33 -8.03 -4.31
CA CYS A 35 -4.11 -9.37 -4.86
C CYS A 35 -2.96 -9.36 -5.88
N GLY A 36 -2.93 -8.37 -6.78
CA GLY A 36 -1.84 -8.19 -7.75
C GLY A 36 -0.49 -7.93 -7.09
N VAL A 37 -0.44 -7.08 -6.06
CA VAL A 37 0.78 -6.77 -5.27
C VAL A 37 1.29 -8.00 -4.54
N ALA A 38 0.42 -8.70 -3.80
CA ALA A 38 0.77 -9.90 -3.07
C ALA A 38 1.30 -10.98 -4.01
N GLY A 39 0.59 -11.22 -5.12
CA GLY A 39 0.98 -12.17 -6.15
C GLY A 39 2.31 -11.79 -6.81
N ALA A 40 2.52 -10.51 -7.12
CA ALA A 40 3.74 -10.04 -7.76
C ALA A 40 4.97 -10.20 -6.88
N LEU A 41 4.89 -9.78 -5.61
CA LEU A 41 5.97 -9.94 -4.65
C LEU A 41 6.27 -11.41 -4.39
N LEU A 42 5.25 -12.24 -4.16
CA LEU A 42 5.42 -13.69 -3.95
C LEU A 42 6.05 -14.38 -5.16
N ALA A 43 5.58 -14.07 -6.38
CA ALA A 43 6.12 -14.63 -7.61
C ALA A 43 7.58 -14.21 -7.83
N ALA A 44 7.93 -12.94 -7.57
CA ALA A 44 9.31 -12.46 -7.65
C ALA A 44 10.23 -13.20 -6.68
N ARG A 45 9.80 -13.42 -5.43
CA ARG A 45 10.53 -14.22 -4.44
C ARG A 45 10.77 -15.66 -4.90
N ARG A 46 9.80 -16.23 -5.62
CA ARG A 46 9.90 -17.56 -6.25
C ARG A 46 10.59 -17.54 -7.62
N ARG A 47 11.11 -16.39 -8.07
CA ARG A 47 11.72 -16.16 -9.40
C ARG A 47 10.79 -16.49 -10.57
N GLN A 48 9.50 -16.48 -10.35
CA GLN A 48 8.47 -16.67 -11.35
C GLN A 48 8.12 -15.33 -12.00
N TRP A 49 9.07 -14.77 -12.75
CA TRP A 49 9.01 -13.39 -13.20
C TRP A 49 7.80 -13.05 -14.09
N TRP A 50 7.29 -14.00 -14.88
CA TRP A 50 6.08 -13.78 -15.68
C TRP A 50 4.82 -13.64 -14.84
N TRP A 51 4.70 -14.40 -13.76
CA TRP A 51 3.63 -14.22 -12.78
C TRP A 51 3.80 -12.91 -12.01
N ALA A 52 5.05 -12.49 -11.76
CA ALA A 52 5.32 -11.18 -11.18
C ALA A 52 4.90 -10.03 -12.12
N ALA A 53 5.16 -10.17 -13.42
CA ALA A 53 4.72 -9.24 -14.45
C ALA A 53 3.19 -9.16 -14.52
N LEU A 54 2.49 -10.30 -14.53
CA LEU A 54 1.03 -10.32 -14.53
C LEU A 54 0.44 -9.62 -13.29
N GLY A 55 0.94 -9.96 -12.09
CA GLY A 55 0.51 -9.32 -10.85
C GLY A 55 0.76 -7.81 -10.85
N GLY A 56 1.92 -7.39 -11.35
CA GLY A 56 2.29 -5.98 -11.51
C GLY A 56 1.38 -5.21 -12.48
N LEU A 57 1.08 -5.82 -13.64
CA LEU A 57 0.17 -5.28 -14.63
C LEU A 57 -1.23 -5.09 -14.04
N VAL A 58 -1.78 -6.13 -13.43
CA VAL A 58 -3.13 -6.12 -12.83
C VAL A 58 -3.21 -5.08 -11.71
N ALA A 59 -2.20 -5.04 -10.82
CA ALA A 59 -2.19 -4.09 -9.72
C ALA A 59 -2.19 -2.64 -10.20
N ALA A 60 -1.32 -2.31 -11.16
CA ALA A 60 -1.15 -0.95 -11.65
C ALA A 60 -2.27 -0.50 -12.61
N ALA A 61 -2.88 -1.43 -13.36
CA ALA A 61 -4.06 -1.14 -14.18
C ALA A 61 -5.32 -0.92 -13.33
N ALA A 62 -5.44 -1.63 -12.19
CA ALA A 62 -6.53 -1.41 -11.25
C ALA A 62 -6.37 -0.07 -10.51
N ARG A 63 -5.14 0.26 -10.07
CA ARG A 63 -4.81 1.54 -9.44
C ARG A 63 -3.40 2.01 -9.81
N PRO A 64 -3.21 3.28 -10.24
CA PRO A 64 -1.89 3.80 -10.60
C PRO A 64 -0.79 3.63 -9.53
N LEU A 65 -1.17 3.63 -8.25
CA LEU A 65 -0.26 3.41 -7.12
C LEU A 65 0.47 2.05 -7.18
N GLY A 66 -0.10 1.06 -7.87
CA GLY A 66 0.55 -0.24 -8.14
C GLY A 66 1.86 -0.13 -8.92
N VAL A 67 2.15 1.01 -9.57
CA VAL A 67 3.44 1.27 -10.22
C VAL A 67 4.63 1.19 -9.26
N ALA A 68 4.41 1.35 -7.95
CA ALA A 68 5.42 1.17 -6.91
C ALA A 68 6.05 -0.24 -6.91
N LEU A 69 5.41 -1.23 -7.55
CA LEU A 69 6.00 -2.55 -7.77
C LEU A 69 7.21 -2.50 -8.71
N ALA A 70 7.27 -1.60 -9.70
CA ALA A 70 8.38 -1.55 -10.66
C ALA A 70 9.76 -1.40 -9.98
N PRO A 71 9.99 -0.41 -9.09
CA PRO A 71 11.25 -0.29 -8.36
C PRO A 71 11.48 -1.46 -7.38
N ALA A 72 10.45 -1.98 -6.73
CA ALA A 72 10.57 -3.14 -5.84
C ALA A 72 11.05 -4.40 -6.59
N LEU A 73 10.47 -4.66 -7.77
CA LEU A 73 10.85 -5.77 -8.65
C LEU A 73 12.22 -5.56 -9.28
N ALA A 74 12.60 -4.30 -9.57
CA ALA A 74 13.96 -3.97 -10.01
C ALA A 74 15.00 -4.28 -8.93
N VAL A 75 14.70 -4.00 -7.67
CA VAL A 75 15.56 -4.36 -6.52
C VAL A 75 15.70 -5.88 -6.41
N GLU A 76 14.61 -6.66 -6.48
CA GLU A 76 14.71 -8.12 -6.49
C GLU A 76 15.56 -8.64 -7.66
N ALA A 77 15.32 -8.13 -8.86
CA ALA A 77 16.10 -8.51 -10.05
C ALA A 77 17.59 -8.19 -9.88
N LEU A 78 17.92 -7.01 -9.35
CA LEU A 78 19.29 -6.58 -9.05
C LEU A 78 19.96 -7.50 -8.03
N LEU A 79 19.26 -7.88 -6.96
CA LEU A 79 19.79 -8.79 -5.94
C LEU A 79 20.05 -10.19 -6.51
N VAL A 80 19.14 -10.70 -7.35
CA VAL A 80 19.32 -11.99 -8.03
C VAL A 80 20.48 -11.94 -9.02
N TRP A 81 20.64 -10.83 -9.75
CA TRP A 81 21.76 -10.58 -10.65
C TRP A 81 23.10 -10.52 -9.92
N ARG A 82 23.20 -9.73 -8.84
CA ARG A 82 24.41 -9.64 -8.00
C ARG A 82 24.81 -10.98 -7.40
N ALA A 83 23.85 -11.86 -7.14
CA ALA A 83 24.11 -13.21 -6.66
C ALA A 83 24.59 -14.19 -7.76
N GLY A 84 24.69 -13.75 -9.03
CA GLY A 84 25.05 -14.60 -10.17
C GLY A 84 23.97 -15.63 -10.52
N ARG A 85 22.73 -15.42 -10.07
CA ARG A 85 21.61 -16.37 -10.22
C ARG A 85 20.57 -15.92 -11.22
N LEU A 86 20.83 -14.83 -11.95
CA LEU A 86 19.94 -14.36 -12.98
C LEU A 86 20.16 -15.22 -14.23
N GLY A 87 19.09 -15.89 -14.67
CA GLY A 87 19.04 -16.53 -15.98
C GLY A 87 18.84 -15.50 -17.08
N ARG A 88 17.92 -15.78 -18.01
CA ARG A 88 17.57 -14.84 -19.08
C ARG A 88 16.90 -13.56 -18.50
N PRO A 89 17.26 -12.36 -18.99
CA PRO A 89 16.80 -11.10 -18.40
C PRO A 89 15.35 -10.73 -18.78
N TRP A 90 14.77 -11.39 -19.79
CA TRP A 90 13.46 -11.04 -20.33
C TRP A 90 12.32 -11.14 -19.31
N GLY A 91 12.33 -12.18 -18.45
CA GLY A 91 11.36 -12.32 -17.38
C GLY A 91 11.44 -11.17 -16.38
N PRO A 92 12.60 -10.92 -15.74
CA PRO A 92 12.80 -9.78 -14.85
C PRO A 92 12.46 -8.43 -15.50
N LEU A 93 12.86 -8.21 -16.76
CA LEU A 93 12.55 -6.99 -17.50
C LEU A 93 11.04 -6.82 -17.67
N ALA A 94 10.33 -7.88 -18.06
CA ALA A 94 8.88 -7.87 -18.15
C ALA A 94 8.23 -7.56 -16.78
N ALA A 95 8.75 -8.13 -15.69
CA ALA A 95 8.24 -7.86 -14.34
C ALA A 95 8.40 -6.38 -13.94
N ILE A 96 9.50 -5.73 -14.33
CA ILE A 96 9.76 -4.32 -14.02
C ILE A 96 8.90 -3.39 -14.89
N VAL A 97 8.72 -3.72 -16.18
CA VAL A 97 7.98 -2.88 -17.14
C VAL A 97 6.47 -3.03 -16.99
N ALA A 98 5.97 -4.20 -16.60
CA ALA A 98 4.53 -4.49 -16.55
C ALA A 98 3.71 -3.55 -15.64
N PRO A 99 4.16 -3.16 -14.42
CA PRO A 99 3.46 -2.14 -13.64
C PRO A 99 3.34 -0.79 -14.37
N VAL A 100 4.39 -0.36 -15.07
CA VAL A 100 4.36 0.89 -15.86
C VAL A 100 3.37 0.77 -17.02
N ALA A 101 3.38 -0.37 -17.72
CA ALA A 101 2.40 -0.67 -18.77
C ALA A 101 0.97 -0.72 -18.22
N GLY A 102 0.77 -1.19 -17.00
CA GLY A 102 -0.54 -1.20 -16.33
C GLY A 102 -1.09 0.19 -16.09
N VAL A 103 -0.26 1.12 -15.59
CA VAL A 103 -0.65 2.54 -15.50
C VAL A 103 -0.96 3.12 -16.87
N GLY A 104 -0.12 2.84 -17.88
CA GLY A 104 -0.36 3.28 -19.25
C GLY A 104 -1.71 2.78 -19.80
N ALA A 105 -2.07 1.52 -19.54
CA ALA A 105 -3.36 0.95 -19.93
C ALA A 105 -4.53 1.64 -19.21
N TYR A 106 -4.39 1.93 -17.92
CA TYR A 106 -5.39 2.68 -17.16
C TYR A 106 -5.59 4.10 -17.74
N LEU A 107 -4.50 4.83 -17.99
CA LEU A 107 -4.58 6.19 -18.56
C LEU A 107 -5.20 6.18 -19.97
N ALA A 108 -4.81 5.22 -20.82
CA ALA A 108 -5.37 5.05 -22.15
C ALA A 108 -6.85 4.65 -22.14
N TRP A 109 -7.32 3.95 -21.10
CA TRP A 109 -8.74 3.69 -20.90
C TRP A 109 -9.48 4.95 -20.43
N ALA A 110 -8.89 5.71 -19.50
CA ALA A 110 -9.49 6.91 -18.93
C ALA A 110 -9.74 8.02 -19.99
N THR A 111 -8.93 8.10 -21.05
CA THR A 111 -9.14 9.07 -22.14
C THR A 111 -10.43 8.85 -22.93
N ARG A 112 -11.06 7.67 -22.84
CA ARG A 112 -12.34 7.41 -23.51
C ARG A 112 -13.52 8.17 -22.91
N PHE A 113 -13.31 8.85 -21.78
CA PHE A 113 -14.32 9.65 -21.10
C PHE A 113 -14.05 11.16 -21.23
N ASP A 114 -13.36 11.58 -22.30
CA ASP A 114 -13.08 12.98 -22.68
C ASP A 114 -12.36 13.83 -21.62
N ALA A 115 -11.70 13.20 -20.65
CA ALA A 115 -11.06 13.89 -19.53
C ALA A 115 -9.60 14.33 -19.81
N GLY A 116 -9.06 14.01 -20.99
CA GLY A 116 -7.64 14.24 -21.35
C GLY A 116 -6.69 13.14 -20.84
N PRO A 117 -5.44 13.04 -21.35
CA PRO A 117 -4.53 11.91 -21.09
C PRO A 117 -4.03 11.81 -19.65
N LEU A 118 -4.05 12.91 -18.89
CA LEU A 118 -3.61 12.98 -17.51
C LEU A 118 -4.75 13.32 -16.53
N ALA A 119 -6.00 13.24 -16.98
CA ALA A 119 -7.16 13.59 -16.15
C ALA A 119 -7.14 12.95 -14.75
N PRO A 120 -6.79 11.66 -14.59
CA PRO A 120 -6.75 11.05 -13.27
C PRO A 120 -5.80 11.75 -12.31
N PHE A 121 -4.70 12.33 -12.80
CA PHE A 121 -3.76 13.10 -11.97
C PHE A 121 -4.28 14.51 -11.68
N THR A 122 -4.97 15.14 -12.63
CA THR A 122 -5.64 16.43 -12.40
C THR A 122 -6.72 16.32 -11.33
N VAL A 123 -7.64 15.35 -11.48
CA VAL A 123 -8.70 15.07 -10.49
C VAL A 123 -8.11 14.70 -9.13
N GLN A 124 -7.00 13.95 -9.11
CA GLN A 124 -6.30 13.65 -7.87
C GLN A 124 -5.77 14.92 -7.19
N GLY A 125 -5.22 15.87 -7.94
CA GLY A 125 -4.80 17.17 -7.43
C GLY A 125 -5.96 17.98 -6.87
N ASP A 126 -7.11 18.00 -7.56
CA ASP A 126 -8.31 18.69 -7.07
C ASP A 126 -8.84 18.11 -5.75
N LEU A 127 -8.75 16.78 -5.58
CA LEU A 127 -9.22 16.08 -4.38
C LEU A 127 -8.22 16.09 -3.21
N ARG A 128 -6.93 16.09 -3.49
CA ARG A 128 -5.86 15.91 -2.48
C ARG A 128 -4.96 17.12 -2.28
N GLY A 129 -5.16 18.17 -3.07
CA GLY A 129 -4.30 19.33 -3.14
C GLY A 129 -2.97 19.03 -3.85
N ASP A 130 -2.11 20.04 -3.85
CA ASP A 130 -0.78 19.94 -4.43
C ASP A 130 0.11 18.95 -3.65
N ALA A 131 1.09 18.39 -4.36
CA ALA A 131 2.09 17.56 -3.72
C ALA A 131 2.91 18.38 -2.72
N VAL A 132 2.98 17.90 -1.49
CA VAL A 132 3.76 18.50 -0.40
C VAL A 132 4.92 17.59 0.01
N ASP A 133 5.94 18.20 0.62
CA ASP A 133 7.00 17.44 1.28
C ASP A 133 6.44 16.62 2.46
N PRO A 134 6.59 15.28 2.49
CA PRO A 134 6.04 14.41 3.52
C PRO A 134 6.47 14.77 4.95
N LEU A 135 7.72 15.20 5.13
CA LEU A 135 8.24 15.54 6.46
C LEU A 135 7.54 16.80 6.98
N SER A 136 7.44 17.83 6.13
CA SER A 136 6.71 19.05 6.45
C SER A 136 5.24 18.79 6.74
N ARG A 137 4.60 17.81 6.07
CA ARG A 137 3.21 17.43 6.33
C ARG A 137 3.05 16.75 7.69
N LEU A 138 3.96 15.83 8.05
CA LEU A 138 3.98 15.19 9.36
C LEU A 138 4.18 16.20 10.49
N VAL A 139 5.11 17.15 10.33
CA VAL A 139 5.34 18.22 11.31
C VAL A 139 4.11 19.11 11.47
N ARG A 140 3.48 19.53 10.36
CA ARG A 140 2.21 20.28 10.40
C ARG A 140 1.08 19.48 11.06
N GLY A 141 1.04 18.17 10.83
CA GLY A 141 0.07 17.25 11.41
C GLY A 141 0.06 17.26 12.94
N VAL A 142 1.21 17.50 13.59
CA VAL A 142 1.28 17.65 15.04
C VAL A 142 0.47 18.87 15.52
N GLY A 143 0.46 19.95 14.76
CA GLY A 143 -0.40 21.11 15.03
C GLY A 143 -1.88 20.80 14.85
N ASP A 144 -2.21 19.98 13.86
CA ASP A 144 -3.59 19.57 13.56
C ASP A 144 -4.24 18.79 14.71
N LEU A 145 -3.46 18.09 15.55
CA LEU A 145 -3.95 17.39 16.74
C LEU A 145 -4.52 18.32 17.83
N VAL A 146 -4.05 19.56 17.88
CA VAL A 146 -4.40 20.54 18.93
C VAL A 146 -5.27 21.67 18.36
N GLY A 147 -5.35 21.76 17.02
CA GLY A 147 -6.09 22.78 16.30
C GLY A 147 -7.56 22.44 16.01
N PRO A 148 -8.25 23.27 15.22
CA PRO A 148 -9.63 23.06 14.79
C PRO A 148 -9.83 21.73 14.03
N GLU A 149 -8.80 21.29 13.31
CA GLU A 149 -8.80 20.08 12.47
C GLU A 149 -8.52 18.77 13.23
N ARG A 150 -8.57 18.79 14.57
CA ARG A 150 -8.25 17.62 15.41
C ARG A 150 -9.05 16.36 15.09
N PHE A 151 -10.30 16.53 14.63
CA PHE A 151 -11.20 15.43 14.26
C PHE A 151 -11.27 15.16 12.76
N GLY A 152 -10.55 15.95 11.95
CA GLY A 152 -10.29 15.69 10.53
C GLY A 152 -8.87 15.15 10.38
N ASP A 153 -7.97 15.97 9.84
CA ASP A 153 -6.58 15.60 9.57
C ASP A 153 -5.79 15.12 10.81
N GLY A 154 -6.14 15.62 12.00
CA GLY A 154 -5.50 15.21 13.26
C GLY A 154 -5.66 13.71 13.58
N LEU A 155 -6.80 13.10 13.24
CA LEU A 155 -7.07 11.67 13.53
C LEU A 155 -6.18 10.72 12.73
N HIS A 156 -5.65 11.17 11.60
CA HIS A 156 -4.80 10.37 10.73
C HIS A 156 -3.33 10.35 11.19
N LEU A 157 -2.89 11.31 12.02
CA LEU A 157 -1.50 11.41 12.43
C LEU A 157 -0.99 10.20 13.24
N PRO A 158 -1.75 9.63 14.20
CA PRO A 158 -1.34 8.40 14.88
C PRO A 158 -1.09 7.24 13.91
N PHE A 159 -1.92 7.11 12.86
CA PHE A 159 -1.71 6.12 11.80
C PHE A 159 -0.46 6.43 10.99
N ALA A 160 -0.23 7.69 10.63
CA ALA A 160 0.97 8.12 9.92
C ALA A 160 2.25 7.72 10.68
N ALA A 161 2.30 8.02 11.98
CA ALA A 161 3.44 7.65 12.84
C ALA A 161 3.61 6.12 12.92
N ALA A 162 2.52 5.38 13.11
CA ALA A 162 2.56 3.92 13.13
C ALA A 162 3.06 3.33 11.80
N PHE A 163 2.61 3.86 10.66
CA PHE A 163 3.06 3.41 9.33
C PHE A 163 4.53 3.72 9.06
N VAL A 164 5.03 4.88 9.49
CA VAL A 164 6.47 5.20 9.39
C VAL A 164 7.30 4.19 10.20
N VAL A 165 6.90 3.90 11.43
CA VAL A 165 7.58 2.89 12.26
C VAL A 165 7.52 1.51 11.61
N LEU A 166 6.34 1.08 11.15
CA LEU A 166 6.17 -0.22 10.50
C LEU A 166 6.93 -0.31 9.16
N ALA A 167 7.05 0.78 8.40
CA ALA A 167 7.85 0.82 7.18
C ALA A 167 9.35 0.63 7.46
N VAL A 168 9.86 1.29 8.50
CA VAL A 168 11.24 1.06 8.98
C VAL A 168 11.43 -0.40 9.41
N LEU A 169 10.49 -0.95 10.18
CA LEU A 169 10.54 -2.34 10.60
C LEU A 169 10.41 -3.32 9.42
N THR A 170 9.68 -2.95 8.37
CA THR A 170 9.57 -3.73 7.13
C THR A 170 10.95 -3.91 6.52
N PHE A 171 11.74 -2.84 6.36
CA PHE A 171 13.11 -2.94 5.86
C PHE A 171 14.02 -3.82 6.72
N ARG A 172 13.78 -3.89 8.03
CA ARG A 172 14.60 -4.67 8.96
C ARG A 172 14.21 -6.14 9.03
N ARG A 173 12.98 -6.50 8.64
CA ARG A 173 12.40 -7.84 8.86
C ARG A 173 12.03 -8.56 7.57
N TRP A 174 11.84 -7.84 6.48
CA TRP A 174 11.47 -8.37 5.17
C TRP A 174 12.56 -8.09 4.13
N PRO A 175 12.51 -8.76 2.97
CA PRO A 175 13.38 -8.43 1.84
C PRO A 175 13.31 -6.94 1.49
N VAL A 176 14.44 -6.37 1.05
CA VAL A 176 14.56 -4.93 0.76
C VAL A 176 13.51 -4.45 -0.24
N SER A 177 13.10 -5.30 -1.20
CA SER A 177 12.04 -5.02 -2.17
C SER A 177 10.68 -4.73 -1.53
N PHE A 178 10.33 -5.40 -0.43
CA PHE A 178 9.09 -5.17 0.32
C PHE A 178 9.14 -3.80 0.99
N GLY A 179 10.28 -3.45 1.59
CA GLY A 179 10.50 -2.13 2.16
C GLY A 179 10.42 -1.00 1.12
N VAL A 180 11.04 -1.21 -0.06
CA VAL A 180 11.00 -0.26 -1.18
C VAL A 180 9.57 0.00 -1.63
N TYR A 181 8.78 -1.07 -1.86
CA TYR A 181 7.36 -0.92 -2.19
C TYR A 181 6.60 -0.16 -1.11
N ALA A 182 6.73 -0.58 0.15
CA ALA A 182 6.00 0.02 1.27
C ALA A 182 6.32 1.50 1.47
N VAL A 183 7.59 1.90 1.38
CA VAL A 183 7.99 3.31 1.54
C VAL A 183 7.56 4.16 0.35
N ILE A 184 7.61 3.66 -0.89
CA ILE A 184 7.12 4.43 -2.04
C ILE A 184 5.63 4.70 -1.91
N VAL A 185 4.84 3.67 -1.54
CA VAL A 185 3.41 3.83 -1.29
C VAL A 185 3.16 4.82 -0.14
N LEU A 186 3.88 4.69 0.97
CA LEU A 186 3.72 5.57 2.13
C LEU A 186 4.11 7.02 1.81
N VAL A 187 5.24 7.24 1.13
CA VAL A 187 5.68 8.57 0.70
C VAL A 187 4.66 9.21 -0.24
N ALA A 188 4.19 8.47 -1.25
CA ALA A 188 3.15 8.98 -2.15
C ALA A 188 1.87 9.37 -1.39
N SER A 189 1.52 8.64 -0.33
CA SER A 189 0.34 8.90 0.49
C SER A 189 0.52 10.14 1.39
N LEU A 190 1.71 10.29 1.97
CA LEU A 190 2.07 11.41 2.85
C LEU A 190 2.41 12.70 2.08
N SER A 191 2.64 12.61 0.77
CA SER A 191 2.82 13.75 -0.12
C SER A 191 1.52 14.48 -0.47
N ALA A 192 0.36 14.05 0.04
CA ALA A 192 -0.90 14.76 -0.13
C ALA A 192 -1.04 15.94 0.84
N GLN A 193 -1.74 17.00 0.44
CA GLN A 193 -1.94 18.18 1.29
C GLN A 193 -2.82 17.87 2.51
N ASN A 194 -3.84 17.03 2.33
CA ASN A 194 -4.65 16.47 3.41
C ASN A 194 -4.32 14.99 3.66
N LEU A 195 -4.58 14.53 4.89
CA LEU A 195 -4.32 13.14 5.30
C LEU A 195 -5.55 12.23 5.18
N ASN A 196 -6.62 12.71 4.54
CA ASN A 196 -7.80 11.90 4.29
C ASN A 196 -7.41 10.58 3.60
N SER A 197 -8.08 9.51 4.02
CA SER A 197 -7.89 8.14 3.51
C SER A 197 -6.53 7.53 3.82
N LEU A 198 -5.71 8.11 4.71
CA LEU A 198 -4.36 7.60 4.98
C LEU A 198 -4.37 6.14 5.43
N GLU A 199 -5.36 5.71 6.22
CA GLU A 199 -5.51 4.32 6.65
C GLU A 199 -5.74 3.38 5.47
N ARG A 200 -6.54 3.78 4.49
CA ARG A 200 -6.74 3.02 3.25
C ARG A 200 -5.45 2.93 2.44
N TYR A 201 -4.67 4.00 2.33
CA TYR A 201 -3.39 3.92 1.62
C TYR A 201 -2.33 3.13 2.40
N GLY A 202 -2.38 3.15 3.73
CA GLY A 202 -1.59 2.27 4.59
C GLY A 202 -1.87 0.79 4.33
N LEU A 203 -3.14 0.42 4.11
CA LEU A 203 -3.53 -0.93 3.68
C LEU A 203 -2.91 -1.30 2.31
N ASN A 204 -2.88 -0.36 1.35
CA ASN A 204 -2.24 -0.56 0.04
C ASN A 204 -0.73 -0.81 0.14
N ALA A 205 -0.08 -0.35 1.21
CA ALA A 205 1.30 -0.67 1.55
C ALA A 205 1.40 -2.06 2.22
N LEU A 206 0.89 -3.10 1.56
CA LEU A 206 0.75 -4.47 2.08
C LEU A 206 1.89 -4.96 3.01
N PRO A 207 3.19 -4.76 2.71
CA PRO A 207 4.27 -5.20 3.60
C PRO A 207 4.25 -4.58 5.01
N ILE A 208 3.67 -3.38 5.19
CA ILE A 208 3.44 -2.78 6.52
C ILE A 208 2.47 -3.65 7.33
N VAL A 209 1.37 -4.10 6.71
CA VAL A 209 0.37 -4.97 7.34
C VAL A 209 0.98 -6.34 7.67
N LEU A 210 1.76 -6.90 6.75
CA LEU A 210 2.51 -8.14 6.99
C LEU A 210 3.53 -7.99 8.13
N THR A 211 4.17 -6.83 8.25
CA THR A 211 5.09 -6.54 9.36
C THR A 211 4.36 -6.46 10.69
N LEU A 212 3.18 -5.82 10.75
CA LEU A 212 2.35 -5.82 11.94
C LEU A 212 1.98 -7.25 12.36
N ALA A 213 1.62 -8.10 11.40
CA ALA A 213 1.37 -9.52 11.63
C ALA A 213 2.61 -10.24 12.17
N LEU A 214 3.82 -9.96 11.67
CA LEU A 214 5.05 -10.55 12.20
C LEU A 214 5.40 -10.11 13.62
N LEU A 215 4.95 -8.93 14.06
CA LEU A 215 5.23 -8.40 15.41
C LEU A 215 4.25 -8.95 16.45
N ALA A 216 3.05 -9.32 16.04
CA ALA A 216 1.99 -9.85 16.90
C ALA A 216 2.19 -11.33 17.29
N ARG A 217 3.39 -11.71 17.72
CA ARG A 217 3.82 -13.12 17.87
C ARG A 217 3.24 -13.87 19.06
N THR A 218 2.91 -13.17 20.14
CA THR A 218 2.35 -13.79 21.34
C THR A 218 0.84 -13.69 21.30
N GLU A 219 0.17 -14.71 21.82
CA GLU A 219 -1.30 -14.77 21.84
C GLU A 219 -1.94 -13.52 22.44
N ARG A 220 -1.35 -12.96 23.51
CA ARG A 220 -1.84 -11.71 24.11
C ARG A 220 -1.72 -10.51 23.18
N VAL A 221 -0.57 -10.35 22.51
CA VAL A 221 -0.34 -9.23 21.59
C VAL A 221 -1.22 -9.40 20.36
N GLU A 222 -1.31 -10.61 19.82
CA GLU A 222 -2.19 -10.95 18.70
C GLU A 222 -3.64 -10.57 18.98
N ARG A 223 -4.21 -11.02 20.11
CA ARG A 223 -5.58 -10.67 20.51
C ARG A 223 -5.78 -9.16 20.63
N VAL A 224 -4.82 -8.45 21.24
CA VAL A 224 -4.89 -6.98 21.38
C VAL A 224 -4.87 -6.29 20.02
N VAL A 225 -3.94 -6.66 19.13
CA VAL A 225 -3.82 -6.05 17.81
C VAL A 225 -5.05 -6.35 16.95
N LEU A 226 -5.55 -7.59 16.97
CA LEU A 226 -6.78 -7.96 16.26
C LEU A 226 -8.00 -7.22 16.83
N ALA A 227 -8.13 -7.10 18.15
CA ALA A 227 -9.21 -6.35 18.78
C ALA A 227 -9.17 -4.86 18.40
N ILE A 228 -7.99 -4.23 18.46
CA ILE A 228 -7.82 -2.83 18.04
C ILE A 228 -8.16 -2.67 16.55
N SER A 229 -7.70 -3.59 15.71
CA SER A 229 -7.95 -3.56 14.27
C SER A 229 -9.45 -3.72 13.97
N ALA A 230 -10.12 -4.69 14.59
CA ALA A 230 -11.56 -4.92 14.45
C ALA A 230 -12.40 -3.73 14.96
N CYS A 231 -12.05 -3.16 16.11
CA CYS A 231 -12.70 -1.94 16.61
C CYS A 231 -12.49 -0.76 15.64
N GLY A 232 -11.28 -0.60 15.11
CA GLY A 232 -10.96 0.41 14.10
C GLY A 232 -11.76 0.21 12.82
N PHE A 233 -11.89 -1.04 12.37
CA PHE A 233 -12.66 -1.43 11.20
C PHE A 233 -14.13 -1.04 11.34
N VAL A 234 -14.77 -1.44 12.46
CA VAL A 234 -16.17 -1.09 12.74
C VAL A 234 -16.33 0.44 12.83
N SER A 235 -15.41 1.12 13.51
CA SER A 235 -15.47 2.58 13.69
C SER A 235 -15.34 3.34 12.38
N LEU A 236 -14.32 3.04 11.56
CA LEU A 236 -14.12 3.73 10.28
C LEU A 236 -15.22 3.38 9.28
N CYS A 237 -15.73 2.14 9.28
CA CYS A 237 -16.88 1.76 8.46
C CYS A 237 -18.13 2.57 8.85
N ALA A 238 -18.41 2.70 10.15
CA ALA A 238 -19.52 3.52 10.64
C ALA A 238 -19.34 5.01 10.29
N LEU A 239 -18.14 5.56 10.45
CA LEU A 239 -17.85 6.95 10.10
C LEU A 239 -17.95 7.20 8.59
N ALA A 240 -17.55 6.23 7.75
CA ALA A 240 -17.74 6.30 6.31
C ALA A 240 -19.23 6.30 5.94
N TRP A 241 -20.01 5.40 6.56
CA TRP A 241 -21.45 5.32 6.36
C TRP A 241 -22.19 6.61 6.77
N LEU A 242 -21.75 7.25 7.85
CA LEU A 242 -22.30 8.51 8.34
C LEU A 242 -21.81 9.76 7.56
N GLY A 243 -20.91 9.59 6.59
CA GLY A 243 -20.34 10.70 5.81
C GLY A 243 -19.34 11.56 6.57
N VAL A 244 -18.83 11.09 7.72
CA VAL A 244 -17.85 11.81 8.55
C VAL A 244 -16.41 11.49 8.12
N TYR A 245 -16.17 10.28 7.60
CA TYR A 245 -14.88 9.84 7.06
C TYR A 245 -14.97 9.60 5.56
N VAL A 246 -13.99 10.11 4.81
CA VAL A 246 -13.85 9.80 3.38
C VAL A 246 -12.82 8.68 3.23
N PRO A 247 -13.26 7.45 2.92
CA PRO A 247 -12.34 6.35 2.64
C PRO A 247 -11.53 6.59 1.39
#